data_AF-A0A265NGJ7-F1
#
_entry.id   AF-A0A265NGJ7-F1
#
_cell.length_a   1.000
_cell.length_b   1.000
_cell.length_c   1.000
_cell.angle_alpha   90.00
_cell.angle_beta   90.00
_cell.angle_gamma   90.00
#
_symmetry.space_group_name_H-M   'P 1'
#
loop_
_entity.id
_entity.type
_entity.pdbx_description
1 polymer ?
#
loop_
_entity_poly.entity_id
_entity_poly.type
_entity_poly.pdbx_seq_one_letter_code
_entity_poly.pdbx_strand_id
1 'polypeptide(L)'
;MNNDSIKQIWEDFRKFNPDAPENYQAWAFGDSREMADKLAKLVLEGTKTATASNYTLYELENEALPYAGLHNIILNGDERAVAIAETTSVEVIPFDEVTEEFAYLEGEGDQSLKYWRDVHEAFFKREFEKIGQEFHDKIPVVCERFRVVYKK
;
A
#
# COMPACT_ATOMS: atom_id res chain seq x y z
N MET A 1 15.91 -12.15 -12.62
CA MET A 1 15.08 -12.14 -11.39
C MET A 1 15.41 -10.85 -10.66
N ASN A 2 14.43 -9.96 -10.47
CA ASN A 2 14.59 -8.58 -9.93
C ASN A 2 15.04 -8.47 -8.45
N ASN A 3 15.41 -9.60 -7.84
CA ASN A 3 15.81 -9.71 -6.43
C ASN A 3 17.06 -8.86 -6.11
N ASP A 4 17.91 -8.59 -7.11
CA ASP A 4 19.11 -7.76 -6.94
C ASP A 4 18.76 -6.31 -6.56
N SER A 5 17.69 -5.73 -7.13
CA SER A 5 17.29 -4.36 -6.81
C SER A 5 16.74 -4.22 -5.38
N ILE A 6 16.01 -5.25 -4.93
CA ILE A 6 15.40 -5.34 -3.61
C ILE A 6 16.47 -5.48 -2.53
N LYS A 7 17.42 -6.41 -2.73
CA LYS A 7 18.55 -6.59 -1.81
C LYS A 7 19.40 -5.32 -1.74
N GLN A 8 19.73 -4.74 -2.88
CA GLN A 8 20.58 -3.55 -2.94
C GLN A 8 19.97 -2.37 -2.18
N ILE A 9 18.68 -2.06 -2.41
CA ILE A 9 18.04 -0.93 -1.72
C ILE A 9 17.99 -1.15 -0.20
N TRP A 10 17.73 -2.40 0.23
CA TRP A 10 17.66 -2.74 1.65
C TRP A 10 19.02 -2.64 2.33
N GLU A 11 20.06 -3.20 1.69
CA GLU A 11 21.44 -3.11 2.17
C GLU A 11 21.91 -1.66 2.26
N ASP A 12 21.60 -0.83 1.25
CA ASP A 12 21.96 0.59 1.26
C ASP A 12 21.23 1.35 2.37
N PHE A 13 19.94 1.07 2.58
CA PHE A 13 19.18 1.64 3.69
C PHE A 13 19.77 1.26 5.06
N ARG A 14 20.13 -0.01 5.26
CA ARG A 14 20.72 -0.50 6.53
C ARG A 14 22.09 0.09 6.85
N LYS A 15 22.87 0.53 5.85
CA LYS A 15 24.14 1.24 6.09
C LYS A 15 23.96 2.51 6.93
N PHE A 16 22.82 3.18 6.78
CA PHE A 16 22.49 4.40 7.49
C PHE A 16 21.47 4.19 8.62
N ASN A 17 20.84 3.01 8.68
CA ASN A 17 19.80 2.65 9.64
C ASN A 17 20.14 1.27 10.24
N PRO A 18 21.13 1.19 11.14
CA PRO A 18 21.60 -0.10 11.67
C PRO A 18 20.53 -0.85 12.48
N ASP A 19 19.57 -0.11 13.05
CA ASP A 19 18.45 -0.64 13.82
C ASP A 19 17.26 -1.09 12.95
N ALA A 20 17.35 -0.97 11.63
CA ALA A 20 16.30 -1.44 10.72
C ALA A 20 16.11 -2.97 10.87
N PRO A 21 14.87 -3.47 10.71
CA PRO A 21 14.56 -4.89 10.86
C PRO A 21 15.43 -5.80 9.99
N GLU A 22 15.62 -7.05 10.42
CA GLU A 22 16.33 -8.05 9.60
C GLU A 22 15.51 -8.45 8.37
N ASN A 23 14.20 -8.59 8.54
CA ASN A 23 13.26 -9.00 7.52
C ASN A 23 12.56 -7.79 6.90
N TYR A 24 12.23 -7.90 5.62
CA TYR A 24 11.47 -6.92 4.86
C TYR A 24 10.48 -7.62 3.96
N GLN A 25 9.43 -6.90 3.59
CA GLN A 25 8.53 -7.28 2.52
C GLN A 25 8.74 -6.35 1.32
N ALA A 26 8.50 -6.85 0.12
CA ALA A 26 8.59 -6.10 -1.11
C ALA A 26 7.35 -6.36 -1.97
N TRP A 27 6.66 -5.31 -2.34
CA TRP A 27 5.40 -5.41 -3.08
C TRP A 27 5.15 -4.16 -3.94
N ALA A 28 4.27 -4.30 -4.93
CA ALA A 28 3.85 -3.22 -5.83
C ALA A 28 2.40 -2.83 -5.54
N PHE A 29 2.09 -1.55 -5.69
CA PHE A 29 0.72 -1.06 -5.57
C PHE A 29 -0.14 -1.42 -6.80
N GLY A 30 -1.43 -1.64 -6.58
CA GLY A 30 -2.39 -1.94 -7.64
C GLY A 30 -2.27 -3.37 -8.20
N ASP A 31 -3.16 -3.71 -9.14
CA ASP A 31 -3.26 -5.05 -9.73
C ASP A 31 -2.78 -5.13 -11.19
N SER A 32 -2.11 -4.09 -11.70
CA SER A 32 -1.46 -4.08 -13.02
C SER A 32 -0.10 -3.41 -12.98
N ARG A 33 0.73 -3.71 -13.99
CA ARG A 33 2.04 -3.10 -14.19
C ARG A 33 1.95 -1.57 -14.31
N GLU A 34 1.00 -1.07 -15.09
CA GLU A 34 0.82 0.37 -15.32
C GLU A 34 0.38 1.09 -14.04
N MET A 35 -0.46 0.44 -13.23
CA MET A 35 -0.85 0.96 -11.92
C MET A 35 0.34 0.98 -10.96
N ALA A 36 1.11 -0.10 -10.90
CA ALA A 36 2.33 -0.15 -10.08
C ALA A 36 3.30 0.98 -10.44
N ASP A 37 3.55 1.24 -11.72
CA ASP A 37 4.41 2.35 -12.15
C ASP A 37 3.83 3.72 -11.73
N LYS A 38 2.54 3.95 -11.97
CA LYS A 38 1.86 5.21 -11.63
C LYS A 38 1.88 5.47 -10.12
N LEU A 39 1.53 4.48 -9.32
CA LEU A 39 1.39 4.60 -7.87
C LEU A 39 2.76 4.70 -7.19
N ALA A 40 3.75 3.92 -7.66
CA ALA A 40 5.12 4.05 -7.18
C ALA A 40 5.68 5.46 -7.44
N LYS A 41 5.36 6.08 -8.58
CA LYS A 41 5.74 7.47 -8.87
C LYS A 41 5.12 8.45 -7.87
N LEU A 42 3.84 8.31 -7.54
CA LEU A 42 3.18 9.16 -6.53
C LEU A 42 3.83 9.03 -5.14
N VAL A 43 4.27 7.82 -4.77
CA VAL A 43 5.01 7.59 -3.52
C VAL A 43 6.36 8.29 -3.56
N LEU A 44 7.09 8.20 -4.68
CA LEU A 44 8.38 8.89 -4.85
C LEU A 44 8.25 10.41 -4.81
N GLU A 45 7.17 10.96 -5.34
CA GLU A 45 6.86 12.40 -5.30
C GLU A 45 6.40 12.87 -3.91
N GLY A 46 5.99 11.94 -3.04
CA GLY A 46 5.44 12.24 -1.71
C GLY A 46 3.97 12.63 -1.74
N THR A 47 3.30 12.49 -2.89
CA THR A 47 1.85 12.73 -3.05
C THR A 47 1.05 11.58 -2.42
N LYS A 48 1.47 10.33 -2.65
CA LYS A 48 0.86 9.14 -2.03
C LYS A 48 1.59 8.79 -0.75
N THR A 49 0.88 8.87 0.37
CA THR A 49 1.36 8.61 1.74
C THR A 49 0.39 7.74 2.55
N ALA A 50 -0.65 7.21 1.89
CA ALA A 50 -1.60 6.27 2.46
C ALA A 50 -1.98 5.18 1.44
N THR A 51 -2.48 4.05 1.94
CA THR A 51 -2.97 2.92 1.14
C THR A 51 -4.08 2.18 1.88
N ALA A 52 -4.99 1.60 1.12
CA ALA A 52 -6.10 0.80 1.64
C ALA A 52 -6.03 -0.66 1.15
N SER A 53 -6.44 -1.60 2.00
CA SER A 53 -6.59 -3.02 1.64
C SER A 53 -7.83 -3.64 2.29
N ASN A 54 -8.25 -4.79 1.77
CA ASN A 54 -9.44 -5.49 2.21
C ASN A 54 -9.16 -6.32 3.47
N TYR A 55 -9.73 -5.93 4.62
CA TYR A 55 -9.52 -6.62 5.89
C TYR A 55 -9.94 -8.09 5.85
N THR A 56 -11.00 -8.43 5.11
CA THR A 56 -11.51 -9.81 5.01
C THR A 56 -10.45 -10.79 4.48
N LEU A 57 -9.55 -10.33 3.61
CA LEU A 57 -8.48 -11.19 3.08
C LEU A 57 -7.48 -11.60 4.17
N TYR A 58 -7.13 -10.69 5.07
CA TYR A 58 -6.26 -11.02 6.21
C TYR A 58 -6.86 -12.12 7.10
N GLU A 59 -8.17 -12.07 7.36
CA GLU A 59 -8.85 -13.10 8.14
C GLU A 59 -8.88 -14.45 7.44
N LEU A 60 -9.15 -14.46 6.13
CA LEU A 60 -9.22 -15.69 5.34
C LEU A 60 -7.86 -16.35 5.16
N GLU A 61 -6.81 -15.56 4.96
CA GLU A 61 -5.44 -16.03 4.74
C GLU A 61 -4.68 -16.24 6.06
N ASN A 62 -5.29 -15.88 7.20
CA ASN A 62 -4.67 -15.88 8.52
C ASN A 62 -3.34 -15.09 8.53
N GLU A 63 -3.36 -13.95 7.85
CA GLU A 63 -2.25 -13.00 7.78
C GLU A 63 -2.38 -11.94 8.87
N ALA A 64 -1.24 -11.49 9.39
CA ALA A 64 -1.23 -10.41 10.36
C ALA A 64 -1.51 -9.06 9.67
N LEU A 65 -2.27 -8.20 10.33
CA LEU A 65 -2.41 -6.82 9.89
C LEU A 65 -1.05 -6.09 9.90
N PRO A 66 -0.89 -5.08 9.04
CA PRO A 66 0.23 -4.16 9.14
C PRO A 66 0.23 -3.43 10.48
N TYR A 67 1.39 -2.89 10.87
CA TYR A 67 1.57 -2.19 12.14
C TYR A 67 2.54 -1.01 12.00
N ALA A 68 2.45 -0.05 12.92
CA ALA A 68 3.35 1.10 12.95
C ALA A 68 4.81 0.66 13.14
N GLY A 69 5.71 1.16 12.30
CA GLY A 69 7.12 0.75 12.23
C GLY A 69 7.40 -0.39 11.24
N LEU A 70 6.37 -0.97 10.60
CA LEU A 70 6.56 -1.93 9.51
C LEU A 70 7.24 -1.23 8.33
N HIS A 71 8.29 -1.85 7.79
CA HIS A 71 9.03 -1.36 6.64
C HIS A 71 8.74 -2.21 5.40
N ASN A 72 8.34 -1.55 4.33
CA ASN A 72 7.98 -2.15 3.06
C ASN A 72 8.82 -1.56 1.93
N ILE A 73 9.38 -2.42 1.08
CA ILE A 73 10.05 -2.03 -0.15
C ILE A 73 8.97 -1.88 -1.23
N ILE A 74 8.89 -0.69 -1.81
CA ILE A 74 7.94 -0.40 -2.89
C ILE A 74 8.57 -0.74 -4.23
N LEU A 75 7.84 -1.53 -5.02
CA LEU A 75 8.22 -1.93 -6.37
C LEU A 75 7.44 -1.13 -7.41
N ASN A 76 8.07 -0.87 -8.56
CA ASN A 76 7.40 -0.35 -9.74
C ASN A 76 6.81 -1.50 -10.60
N GLY A 77 6.23 -1.16 -11.75
CA GLY A 77 5.60 -2.12 -12.67
C GLY A 77 6.56 -3.09 -13.36
N ASP A 78 7.86 -2.80 -13.33
CA ASP A 78 8.93 -3.72 -13.74
C ASP A 78 9.46 -4.57 -12.57
N GLU A 79 8.77 -4.59 -11.43
CA GLU A 79 9.17 -5.22 -10.16
C GLU A 79 10.54 -4.75 -9.64
N ARG A 80 10.96 -3.53 -9.99
CA ARG A 80 12.21 -2.94 -9.49
C ARG A 80 11.93 -2.15 -8.23
N ALA A 81 12.77 -2.32 -7.22
CA ALA A 81 12.67 -1.56 -5.98
C ALA A 81 13.00 -0.08 -6.21
N VAL A 82 12.11 0.80 -5.76
CA VAL A 82 12.23 2.25 -5.94
C VAL A 82 12.26 3.04 -4.64
N ALA A 83 11.64 2.54 -3.57
CA ALA A 83 11.58 3.21 -2.28
C ALA A 83 11.44 2.21 -1.13
N ILE A 84 11.69 2.69 0.10
CA ILE A 84 11.31 2.03 1.34
C ILE A 84 10.35 2.95 2.07
N ALA A 85 9.17 2.43 2.39
CA ALA A 85 8.15 3.10 3.17
C ALA A 85 8.06 2.48 4.57
N GLU A 86 7.86 3.32 5.57
CA GLU A 86 7.58 2.93 6.94
C GLU A 86 6.11 3.26 7.25
N THR A 87 5.32 2.26 7.62
CA THR A 87 3.94 2.45 8.09
C THR A 87 3.97 3.23 9.41
N THR A 88 3.22 4.34 9.49
CA THR A 88 3.18 5.23 10.66
C THR A 88 1.92 5.04 11.49
N SER A 89 0.82 4.60 10.87
CA SER A 89 -0.43 4.27 11.56
C SER A 89 -1.24 3.26 10.74
N VAL A 90 -2.01 2.43 11.43
CA VAL A 90 -2.98 1.51 10.83
C VAL A 90 -4.31 1.65 11.55
N GLU A 91 -5.38 1.81 10.80
CA GLU A 91 -6.75 1.86 11.29
C GLU A 91 -7.62 0.90 10.47
N VAL A 92 -8.59 0.24 11.10
CA VAL A 92 -9.60 -0.53 10.38
C VAL A 92 -10.92 0.19 10.52
N ILE A 93 -11.43 0.71 9.41
CA ILE A 93 -12.68 1.48 9.38
C ILE A 93 -13.63 0.93 8.30
N PRO A 94 -14.95 1.07 8.46
CA PRO A 94 -15.89 0.77 7.39
C PRO A 94 -15.52 1.53 6.12
N PHE A 95 -15.74 0.91 4.96
CA PHE A 95 -15.49 1.55 3.67
C PHE A 95 -16.16 2.92 3.66
N ASP A 96 -17.48 3.02 3.80
CA ASP A 96 -18.26 4.28 3.79
C ASP A 96 -17.83 5.36 4.80
N GLU A 97 -17.04 5.02 5.81
CA GLU A 97 -16.48 5.96 6.80
C GLU A 97 -15.08 6.49 6.44
N VAL A 98 -14.42 5.97 5.40
CA VAL A 98 -13.17 6.55 4.86
C VAL A 98 -13.35 8.03 4.54
N THR A 99 -12.43 8.84 5.08
CA THR A 99 -12.52 10.31 5.08
C THR A 99 -11.92 10.94 3.82
N GLU A 100 -12.32 12.19 3.54
CA GLU A 100 -11.70 12.99 2.48
C GLU A 100 -10.20 13.20 2.71
N GLU A 101 -9.78 13.35 3.97
CA GLU A 101 -8.37 13.46 4.32
C GLU A 101 -7.59 12.21 3.92
N PHE A 102 -8.12 11.02 4.24
CA PHE A 102 -7.45 9.77 3.87
C PHE A 102 -7.38 9.59 2.34
N ALA A 103 -8.47 9.86 1.63
CA ALA A 103 -8.50 9.83 0.17
C ALA A 103 -7.49 10.82 -0.45
N TYR A 104 -7.33 12.00 0.15
CA TYR A 104 -6.32 12.98 -0.28
C TYR A 104 -4.90 12.44 -0.12
N LEU A 105 -4.60 11.77 1.01
CA LEU A 105 -3.29 11.16 1.30
C LEU A 105 -2.98 9.94 0.42
N GLU A 106 -3.99 9.23 -0.08
CA GLU A 106 -3.80 8.18 -1.09
C GLU A 106 -3.29 8.75 -2.42
N GLY A 107 -3.52 10.04 -2.68
CA GLY A 107 -2.84 10.80 -3.72
C GLY A 107 -3.26 10.47 -5.15
N GLU A 108 -4.30 9.66 -5.34
CA GLU A 108 -4.72 9.17 -6.66
C GLU A 108 -5.74 10.09 -7.34
N GLY A 109 -5.74 10.08 -8.67
CA GLY A 109 -6.71 10.83 -9.47
C GLY A 109 -6.67 12.33 -9.20
N ASP A 110 -7.81 12.89 -8.81
CA ASP A 110 -7.97 14.29 -8.40
C ASP A 110 -7.89 14.48 -6.88
N GLN A 111 -7.45 13.45 -6.15
CA GLN A 111 -7.35 13.40 -4.68
C GLN A 111 -8.69 13.61 -3.95
N SER A 112 -9.82 13.43 -4.64
CA SER A 112 -11.14 13.53 -4.04
C SER A 112 -11.59 12.20 -3.42
N LEU A 113 -12.41 12.27 -2.37
CA LEU A 113 -13.08 11.09 -1.83
C LEU A 113 -13.96 10.41 -2.88
N LYS A 114 -14.60 11.19 -3.77
CA LYS A 114 -15.41 10.61 -4.84
C LYS A 114 -14.57 9.72 -5.76
N TYR A 115 -13.42 10.21 -6.24
CA TYR A 115 -12.53 9.41 -7.06
C TYR A 115 -12.07 8.15 -6.31
N TRP A 116 -11.66 8.32 -5.05
CA TRP A 116 -11.24 7.22 -4.19
C TRP A 116 -12.32 6.14 -4.08
N ARG A 117 -13.58 6.54 -3.83
CA ARG A 117 -14.74 5.63 -3.74
C ARG A 117 -14.94 4.85 -5.02
N ASP A 118 -14.96 5.54 -6.16
CA ASP A 118 -15.24 4.93 -7.45
C ASP A 118 -14.18 3.86 -7.81
N VAL A 119 -12.89 4.15 -7.57
CA VAL A 119 -11.81 3.19 -7.90
C VAL A 119 -11.71 2.05 -6.89
N HIS A 120 -11.87 2.32 -5.59
CA HIS A 120 -11.76 1.30 -4.55
C HIS A 120 -12.98 0.38 -4.51
N GLU A 121 -14.19 0.88 -4.77
CA GLU A 121 -15.36 0.02 -4.91
C GLU A 121 -15.18 -0.99 -6.06
N ALA A 122 -14.70 -0.53 -7.22
CA ALA A 122 -14.42 -1.42 -8.34
C ALA A 122 -13.31 -2.43 -8.01
N PHE A 123 -12.27 -2.02 -7.29
CA PHE A 123 -11.18 -2.89 -6.86
C PHE A 123 -11.65 -3.95 -5.85
N PHE A 124 -12.28 -3.54 -4.76
CA PHE A 124 -12.76 -4.44 -3.72
C PHE A 124 -13.84 -5.39 -4.22
N LYS A 125 -14.75 -4.96 -5.12
CA LYS A 125 -15.69 -5.88 -5.77
C LYS A 125 -14.99 -7.06 -6.44
N ARG A 126 -13.89 -6.82 -7.18
CA ARG A 126 -13.12 -7.89 -7.82
C ARG A 126 -12.47 -8.83 -6.80
N GLU A 127 -12.05 -8.32 -5.65
CA GLU A 127 -11.47 -9.15 -4.58
C GLU A 127 -12.54 -10.01 -3.90
N PHE A 128 -13.68 -9.42 -3.54
CA PHE A 128 -14.81 -10.13 -2.95
C PHE A 128 -15.36 -11.23 -3.88
N GLU A 129 -15.47 -10.95 -5.18
CA GLU A 129 -15.85 -11.94 -6.19
C GLU A 129 -14.92 -13.17 -6.19
N LYS A 130 -13.60 -12.97 -6.05
CA LYS A 130 -12.61 -14.09 -6.02
C LYS A 130 -12.78 -15.01 -4.83
N ILE A 131 -13.28 -14.49 -3.71
CA ILE A 131 -13.54 -15.26 -2.47
C ILE A 131 -15.01 -15.68 -2.34
N GLY A 132 -15.83 -15.48 -3.37
CA GLY A 132 -17.23 -15.88 -3.40
C GLY A 132 -18.12 -15.09 -2.42
N GLN A 133 -17.75 -13.83 -2.13
CA GLN A 133 -18.51 -12.93 -1.28
C GLN A 133 -18.98 -11.69 -2.06
N GLU A 134 -19.94 -10.95 -1.51
CA GLU A 134 -20.46 -9.72 -2.10
C GLU A 134 -19.89 -8.49 -1.37
N PHE A 135 -19.46 -7.50 -2.14
CA PHE A 135 -19.08 -6.19 -1.61
C PHE A 135 -20.31 -5.44 -1.08
N HIS A 136 -20.12 -4.70 0.02
CA HIS A 136 -21.05 -3.68 0.49
C HIS A 136 -20.31 -2.47 1.05
N ASP A 137 -21.01 -1.36 1.25
CA ASP A 137 -20.44 -0.08 1.69
C ASP A 137 -19.83 -0.10 3.11
N LYS A 138 -20.24 -1.05 3.95
CA LYS A 138 -19.71 -1.25 5.30
C LYS A 138 -18.58 -2.28 5.43
N ILE A 139 -17.97 -2.74 4.35
CA ILE A 139 -16.85 -3.69 4.48
C ILE A 139 -15.71 -3.06 5.30
N PRO A 140 -15.01 -3.83 6.15
CA PRO A 140 -13.85 -3.31 6.87
C PRO A 140 -12.67 -3.07 5.90
N VAL A 141 -12.10 -1.88 5.93
CA VAL A 141 -10.94 -1.47 5.15
C VAL A 141 -9.77 -1.22 6.09
N VAL A 142 -8.63 -1.83 5.79
CA VAL A 142 -7.38 -1.55 6.48
C VAL A 142 -6.78 -0.30 5.84
N CYS A 143 -6.74 0.78 6.59
CA CYS A 143 -6.20 2.07 6.18
C CYS A 143 -4.81 2.27 6.80
N GLU A 144 -3.78 2.22 5.97
CA GLU A 144 -2.41 2.49 6.38
C GLU A 144 -2.01 3.91 5.98
N ARG A 145 -1.34 4.63 6.89
CA ARG A 145 -0.52 5.79 6.54
C ARG A 145 0.93 5.40 6.64
N PHE A 146 1.77 5.96 5.77
CA PHE A 146 3.19 5.68 5.73
C PHE A 146 3.98 6.92 5.35
N ARG A 147 5.29 6.85 5.58
CA ARG A 147 6.26 7.82 5.09
C ARG A 147 7.37 7.11 4.32
N VAL A 148 7.90 7.76 3.30
CA VAL A 148 9.08 7.24 2.61
C VAL A 148 10.32 7.57 3.44
N VAL A 149 11.07 6.53 3.83
CA VAL A 149 12.30 6.65 4.64
C VAL A 149 13.57 6.49 3.79
N TYR A 150 13.45 5.93 2.58
CA TYR A 150 14.55 5.80 1.63
C TYR A 150 14.03 5.82 0.19
N LYS A 151 14.75 6.50 -0.70
CA LYS A 151 14.47 6.56 -2.15
C LYS A 151 15.76 6.31 -2.91
N LYS A 152 15.65 5.65 -4.05
CA LYS A 152 16.77 5.44 -4.98
C LYS A 152 16.92 6.60 -5.96
#